data_AF-A0A3M1L1C9-F1
#
_entry.id   AF-A0A3M1L1C9-F1
#
_cell.length_a   1.000
_cell.length_b   1.000
_cell.length_c   1.000
_cell.angle_alpha   90.00
_cell.angle_beta   90.00
_cell.angle_gamma   90.00
#
_symmetry.space_group_name_H-M   'P 1'
#
loop_
_entity.id
_entity.type
_entity.pdbx_description
1 polymer ?
#
loop_
_entity_poly.entity_id
_entity_poly.type
_entity_poly.pdbx_seq_one_letter_code
_entity_poly.pdbx_strand_id
1 'polypeptide(L)'
;MNSPRQNEAPKTTSRPASQGVSLSVVLVLTFVVQIFAAVSITGYLSFRNGQKAVKTLAARLQREVSDRVTLHLDYYLATPSHVNEINLSAYQLGILNLQKQSSLQHYFYQQMQIFDQLSYINFGSERGEFIGIGRQDNGTLYLEVITLAQPERYYRYSLDQAGDKHQMIATEKYNFREDEWYSKAVIAGKPTWSNIYQWQDIPEI
;
A
#
# COMPACT_ATOMS: atom_id res chain seq x y z
N MET A 1 114.47 54.11 37.90
CA MET A 1 113.73 54.15 39.18
C MET A 1 112.27 53.80 38.89
N ASN A 2 111.72 52.82 39.62
CA ASN A 2 110.31 52.42 39.76
C ASN A 2 109.50 51.76 38.61
N SER A 3 109.54 50.41 38.63
CA SER A 3 108.45 49.47 39.01
C SER A 3 107.13 49.30 38.21
N PRO A 4 106.54 48.08 38.23
CA PRO A 4 105.74 47.47 37.14
C PRO A 4 104.25 47.24 37.48
N ARG A 5 103.42 46.78 36.50
CA ARG A 5 102.13 46.03 36.58
C ARG A 5 101.36 46.17 35.25
N GLN A 6 100.47 45.31 34.75
CA GLN A 6 99.95 43.97 35.09
C GLN A 6 99.19 43.43 33.85
N ASN A 7 99.12 42.11 33.70
CA ASN A 7 98.26 41.40 32.73
C ASN A 7 96.77 41.67 33.00
N GLU A 8 95.97 41.87 31.94
CA GLU A 8 94.54 41.53 31.92
C GLU A 8 94.15 40.88 30.58
N ALA A 9 93.59 39.67 30.66
CA ALA A 9 92.94 39.00 29.53
C ALA A 9 91.46 39.37 29.50
N PRO A 10 90.85 39.74 28.35
CA PRO A 10 89.43 40.00 28.31
C PRO A 10 88.64 38.71 28.05
N LYS A 11 87.74 38.41 28.99
CA LYS A 11 86.70 37.38 28.92
C LYS A 11 85.75 37.69 27.75
N THR A 12 85.61 36.77 26.80
CA THR A 12 84.58 36.83 25.77
C THR A 12 83.25 36.32 26.31
N THR A 13 82.30 37.24 26.50
CA THR A 13 80.88 36.95 26.69
C THR A 13 80.24 36.59 25.34
N SER A 14 79.79 35.34 25.19
CA SER A 14 79.02 34.91 24.01
C SER A 14 77.54 35.33 24.15
N ARG A 15 77.04 36.02 23.13
CA ARG A 15 75.61 36.37 22.96
C ARG A 15 74.80 35.14 22.51
N PRO A 16 73.52 35.02 22.88
CA PRO A 16 72.69 33.91 22.44
C PRO A 16 72.31 34.07 20.96
N ALA A 17 72.40 32.99 20.19
CA ALA A 17 71.99 32.94 18.79
C ALA A 17 70.46 32.77 18.68
N SER A 18 69.83 33.60 17.87
CA SER A 18 68.43 33.44 17.46
C SER A 18 68.34 32.41 16.32
N GLN A 19 67.66 31.28 16.55
CA GLN A 19 67.42 30.25 15.53
C GLN A 19 66.25 30.67 14.63
N GLY A 20 66.52 30.92 13.34
CA GLY A 20 65.51 31.16 12.32
C GLY A 20 64.95 29.85 11.74
N VAL A 21 63.68 29.85 11.34
CA VAL A 21 62.99 28.70 10.73
C VAL A 21 63.46 28.48 9.29
N SER A 22 63.73 27.23 8.89
CA SER A 22 64.15 26.84 7.53
C SER A 22 63.05 27.10 6.48
N LEU A 23 63.42 27.73 5.35
CA LEU A 23 62.52 28.06 4.23
C LEU A 23 61.79 26.81 3.67
N SER A 24 62.48 25.67 3.62
CA SER A 24 61.94 24.41 3.13
C SER A 24 60.79 23.89 4.01
N VAL A 25 60.86 24.11 5.33
CA VAL A 25 59.82 23.69 6.27
C VAL A 25 58.55 24.53 6.08
N VAL A 26 58.70 25.84 5.88
CA VAL A 26 57.57 26.76 5.66
C VAL A 26 56.83 26.41 4.37
N LEU A 27 57.57 26.14 3.29
CA LEU A 27 56.98 25.76 1.99
C LEU A 27 56.22 24.43 2.08
N VAL A 28 56.84 23.37 2.62
CA VAL A 28 56.20 22.06 2.75
C VAL A 28 54.94 22.14 3.61
N LEU A 29 55.02 22.83 4.76
CA LEU A 29 53.88 22.98 5.67
C LEU A 29 52.70 23.68 4.99
N THR A 30 52.97 24.73 4.20
CA THR A 30 51.93 25.49 3.49
C THR A 30 51.17 24.59 2.50
N PHE A 31 51.89 23.79 1.70
CA PHE A 31 51.26 22.87 0.75
C PHE A 31 50.48 21.75 1.44
N VAL A 32 51.02 21.17 2.52
CA VAL A 32 50.32 20.11 3.27
C VAL A 32 49.02 20.63 3.86
N VAL A 33 49.02 21.83 4.44
CA VAL A 33 47.81 22.47 4.98
C VAL A 33 46.78 22.70 3.88
N GLN A 34 47.19 23.18 2.71
CA GLN A 34 46.28 23.38 1.57
C GLN A 34 45.67 22.07 1.07
N ILE A 35 46.46 21.01 0.95
CA ILE A 35 45.99 19.68 0.53
C ILE A 35 44.99 19.14 1.56
N PHE A 36 45.32 19.20 2.85
CA PHE A 36 44.42 18.77 3.92
C PHE A 36 43.11 19.56 3.87
N ALA A 37 43.17 20.88 3.75
CA ALA A 37 41.98 21.71 3.65
C ALA A 37 41.12 21.32 2.43
N ALA A 38 41.73 21.15 1.26
CA ALA A 38 41.02 20.77 0.03
C ALA A 38 40.35 19.40 0.16
N VAL A 39 41.07 18.40 0.69
CA VAL A 39 40.55 17.03 0.89
C VAL A 39 39.45 17.01 1.95
N SER A 40 39.62 17.71 3.08
CA SER A 40 38.61 17.78 4.13
C SER A 40 37.32 18.47 3.65
N ILE A 41 37.44 19.58 2.92
CA ILE A 41 36.29 20.28 2.35
C ILE A 41 35.57 19.38 1.33
N THR A 42 36.32 18.77 0.42
CA THR A 42 35.75 17.88 -0.60
C THR A 42 35.11 16.65 0.02
N GLY A 43 35.73 16.06 1.04
CA GLY A 43 35.19 14.93 1.81
C GLY A 43 33.89 15.31 2.54
N TYR A 44 33.87 16.46 3.20
CA TYR A 44 32.66 16.97 3.87
C TYR A 44 31.52 17.24 2.86
N LEU A 45 31.82 17.90 1.73
CA LEU A 45 30.84 18.15 0.68
C LEU A 45 30.34 16.86 0.05
N SER A 46 31.22 15.89 -0.22
CA SER A 46 30.87 14.57 -0.74
C SER A 46 29.96 13.82 0.23
N PHE A 47 30.28 13.80 1.51
CA PHE A 47 29.46 13.16 2.53
C PHE A 47 28.08 13.82 2.67
N ARG A 48 28.03 15.16 2.68
CA ARG A 48 26.77 15.92 2.75
C ARG A 48 25.90 15.70 1.51
N ASN A 49 26.51 15.68 0.33
CA ASN A 49 25.82 15.42 -0.93
C ASN A 49 25.33 13.98 -1.00
N GLY A 50 26.13 13.01 -0.55
CA GLY A 50 25.75 11.60 -0.43
C GLY A 50 24.54 11.40 0.46
N GLN A 51 24.55 11.99 1.67
CA GLN A 51 23.39 11.95 2.57
C GLN A 51 22.13 12.55 1.92
N LYS A 52 22.26 13.70 1.24
CA LYS A 52 21.13 14.34 0.55
C LYS A 52 20.59 13.46 -0.58
N ALA A 53 21.47 12.83 -1.37
CA ALA A 53 21.09 11.95 -2.46
C ALA A 53 20.34 10.71 -1.94
N VAL A 54 20.87 10.03 -0.91
CA VAL A 54 20.24 8.87 -0.28
C VAL A 54 18.88 9.24 0.31
N LYS A 55 18.79 10.33 1.07
CA LYS A 55 17.51 10.79 1.65
C LYS A 55 16.48 11.11 0.57
N THR A 56 16.90 11.75 -0.51
CA THR A 56 16.01 12.09 -1.64
C THR A 56 15.53 10.83 -2.35
N LEU A 57 16.42 9.86 -2.58
CA LEU A 57 16.08 8.60 -3.22
C LEU A 57 15.10 7.79 -2.36
N ALA A 58 15.38 7.64 -1.06
CA ALA A 58 14.48 6.96 -0.13
C ALA A 58 13.08 7.61 -0.12
N ALA A 59 13.01 8.95 -0.06
CA ALA A 59 11.74 9.67 -0.10
C ALA A 59 11.03 9.59 -1.46
N ARG A 60 11.75 9.40 -2.57
CA ARG A 60 11.14 9.15 -3.89
C ARG A 60 10.58 7.74 -3.96
N LEU A 61 11.35 6.73 -3.55
CA LEU A 61 10.91 5.33 -3.52
C LEU A 61 9.68 5.15 -2.63
N GLN A 62 9.68 5.75 -1.44
CA GLN A 62 8.51 5.68 -0.55
C GLN A 62 7.26 6.26 -1.22
N ARG A 63 7.38 7.42 -1.88
CA ARG A 63 6.26 8.03 -2.61
C ARG A 63 5.81 7.16 -3.77
N GLU A 64 6.73 6.65 -4.58
CA GLU A 64 6.36 5.79 -5.71
C GLU A 64 5.64 4.52 -5.26
N VAL A 65 6.09 3.91 -4.15
CA VAL A 65 5.39 2.76 -3.55
C VAL A 65 4.00 3.15 -3.08
N SER A 66 3.85 4.28 -2.36
CA SER A 66 2.55 4.78 -1.93
C SER A 66 1.63 5.07 -3.11
N ASP A 67 2.10 5.78 -4.13
CA ASP A 67 1.34 6.13 -5.33
C ASP A 67 0.89 4.88 -6.09
N ARG A 68 1.77 3.85 -6.17
CA ARG A 68 1.43 2.57 -6.79
C ARG A 68 0.37 1.80 -6.00
N VAL A 69 0.46 1.82 -4.66
CA VAL A 69 -0.57 1.21 -3.80
C VAL A 69 -1.90 1.93 -3.99
N THR A 70 -1.92 3.26 -3.98
CA THR A 70 -3.14 4.04 -4.25
C THR A 70 -3.73 3.71 -5.61
N LEU A 71 -2.92 3.72 -6.67
CA LEU A 71 -3.39 3.38 -8.01
C LEU A 71 -4.00 1.98 -8.07
N HIS A 72 -3.36 0.99 -7.44
CA HIS A 72 -3.88 -0.37 -7.39
C HIS A 72 -5.22 -0.45 -6.66
N LEU A 73 -5.37 0.26 -5.54
CA LEU A 73 -6.63 0.35 -4.80
C LEU A 73 -7.72 1.05 -5.61
N ASP A 74 -7.39 2.12 -6.34
CA ASP A 74 -8.34 2.82 -7.21
C ASP A 74 -8.92 1.88 -8.27
N TYR A 75 -8.07 1.10 -8.96
CA TYR A 75 -8.53 0.12 -9.95
C TYR A 75 -9.34 -1.02 -9.31
N TYR A 76 -8.88 -1.53 -8.17
CA TYR A 76 -9.53 -2.61 -7.46
C TYR A 76 -10.95 -2.19 -7.01
N LEU A 77 -11.10 -0.99 -6.47
CA LEU A 77 -12.39 -0.47 -5.97
C LEU A 77 -13.29 0.11 -7.07
N ALA A 78 -12.73 0.50 -8.23
CA ALA A 78 -13.54 0.92 -9.37
C ALA A 78 -14.33 -0.24 -9.99
N THR A 79 -13.77 -1.45 -9.99
CA THR A 79 -14.38 -2.60 -10.69
C THR A 79 -15.77 -2.99 -10.15
N PRO A 80 -15.98 -3.17 -8.84
CA PRO A 80 -17.33 -3.43 -8.29
C PRO A 80 -18.35 -2.34 -8.64
N SER A 81 -17.90 -1.08 -8.66
CA SER A 81 -18.76 0.06 -9.01
C SER A 81 -19.25 -0.04 -10.46
N HIS A 82 -18.34 -0.31 -11.41
CA HIS A 82 -18.71 -0.53 -12.81
C HIS A 82 -19.64 -1.73 -13.00
N VAL A 83 -19.42 -2.82 -12.26
CA VAL A 83 -20.31 -4.01 -12.32
C VAL A 83 -21.72 -3.66 -11.84
N ASN A 84 -21.85 -2.87 -10.77
CA ASN A 84 -23.16 -2.39 -10.32
C ASN A 84 -23.85 -1.49 -11.36
N GLU A 85 -23.12 -0.61 -12.04
CA GLU A 85 -23.66 0.22 -13.13
C GLU A 85 -24.13 -0.62 -14.33
N ILE A 86 -23.37 -1.65 -14.69
CA ILE A 86 -23.76 -2.61 -15.73
C ILE A 86 -25.06 -3.33 -15.33
N ASN A 87 -25.18 -3.75 -14.07
CA ASN A 87 -26.38 -4.43 -13.56
C ASN A 87 -27.61 -3.53 -13.56
N LEU A 88 -27.45 -2.28 -13.13
CA LEU A 88 -28.52 -1.29 -13.17
C LEU A 88 -28.97 -1.04 -14.61
N SER A 89 -28.03 -0.89 -15.53
CA SER A 89 -28.30 -0.69 -16.95
C SER A 89 -29.02 -1.90 -17.56
N ALA A 90 -28.56 -3.12 -17.26
CA ALA A 90 -29.18 -4.35 -17.74
C ALA A 90 -30.62 -4.50 -17.22
N TYR A 91 -30.88 -4.10 -15.98
CA TYR A 91 -32.24 -4.06 -15.41
C TYR A 91 -33.12 -3.03 -16.13
N GLN A 92 -32.63 -1.80 -16.30
CA GLN A 92 -33.37 -0.72 -16.97
C GLN A 92 -33.70 -1.04 -18.43
N LEU A 93 -32.80 -1.75 -19.12
CA LEU A 93 -33.00 -2.20 -20.49
C LEU A 93 -33.89 -3.45 -20.59
N GLY A 94 -34.35 -4.02 -19.47
CA GLY A 94 -35.17 -5.23 -19.44
C GLY A 94 -34.43 -6.52 -19.78
N ILE A 95 -33.10 -6.47 -19.87
CA ILE A 95 -32.23 -7.63 -20.10
C ILE A 95 -32.17 -8.50 -18.83
N LEU A 96 -32.06 -7.85 -17.67
CA LEU A 96 -32.00 -8.51 -16.37
C LEU A 96 -33.35 -8.43 -15.65
N ASN A 97 -34.00 -9.57 -15.44
CA ASN A 97 -35.25 -9.64 -14.70
C ASN A 97 -35.02 -9.97 -13.21
N LEU A 98 -35.14 -8.96 -12.34
CA LEU A 98 -34.95 -9.09 -10.89
C LEU A 98 -36.00 -9.99 -10.21
N GLN A 99 -37.13 -10.25 -10.87
CA GLN A 99 -38.21 -11.09 -10.35
C GLN A 99 -38.00 -12.58 -10.69
N LYS A 100 -37.03 -12.89 -11.57
CA LYS A 100 -36.74 -14.25 -12.02
C LYS A 100 -35.37 -14.67 -11.48
N GLN A 101 -35.38 -15.39 -10.37
CA GLN A 101 -34.18 -15.86 -9.69
C GLN A 101 -33.20 -16.62 -10.60
N SER A 102 -33.69 -17.47 -11.51
CA SER A 102 -32.81 -18.17 -12.46
C SER A 102 -32.12 -17.24 -13.46
N SER A 103 -32.75 -16.11 -13.80
CA SER A 103 -32.12 -15.07 -14.64
C SER A 103 -30.95 -14.42 -13.91
N LEU A 104 -31.15 -14.07 -12.64
CA LEU A 104 -30.10 -13.49 -11.79
C LEU A 104 -28.95 -14.48 -11.58
N GLN A 105 -29.25 -15.75 -11.33
CA GLN A 105 -28.24 -16.80 -11.11
C GLN A 105 -27.26 -16.89 -12.27
N HIS A 106 -27.75 -17.10 -13.49
CA HIS A 106 -26.89 -17.28 -14.65
C HIS A 106 -26.14 -15.99 -15.00
N TYR A 107 -26.81 -14.85 -14.85
CA TYR A 107 -26.21 -13.56 -15.11
C TYR A 107 -25.05 -13.26 -14.14
N PHE A 108 -25.28 -13.43 -12.83
CA PHE A 108 -24.24 -13.28 -11.81
C PHE A 108 -23.14 -14.33 -11.93
N TYR A 109 -23.46 -15.57 -12.27
CA TYR A 109 -22.47 -16.61 -12.53
C TYR A 109 -21.51 -16.20 -13.65
N GLN A 110 -22.05 -15.73 -14.79
CA GLN A 110 -21.21 -15.26 -15.90
C GLN A 110 -20.35 -14.04 -15.51
N GLN A 111 -20.90 -13.09 -14.76
CA GLN A 111 -20.11 -11.95 -14.28
C GLN A 111 -18.98 -12.40 -13.36
N MET A 112 -19.24 -13.34 -12.45
CA MET A 112 -18.21 -13.91 -11.58
C MET A 112 -17.17 -14.72 -12.36
N GLN A 113 -17.51 -15.32 -13.50
CA GLN A 113 -16.51 -15.94 -14.37
C GLN A 113 -15.60 -14.91 -15.05
N ILE A 114 -16.16 -13.75 -15.44
CA ILE A 114 -15.43 -12.69 -16.16
C ILE A 114 -14.57 -11.85 -15.21
N PHE A 115 -15.10 -11.49 -14.04
CA PHE A 115 -14.43 -10.66 -13.05
C PHE A 115 -13.85 -11.54 -11.94
N ASP A 116 -12.68 -12.13 -12.21
CA ASP A 116 -11.98 -13.04 -11.31
C ASP A 116 -11.63 -12.41 -9.93
N GLN A 117 -11.36 -11.11 -9.92
CA GLN A 117 -11.10 -10.29 -8.74
C GLN A 117 -12.30 -10.05 -7.82
N LEU A 118 -13.54 -10.34 -8.26
CA LEU A 118 -14.71 -10.25 -7.39
C LEU A 118 -14.81 -11.50 -6.51
N SER A 119 -15.02 -11.28 -5.21
CA SER A 119 -15.27 -12.34 -4.24
C SER A 119 -16.74 -12.73 -4.19
N TYR A 120 -17.64 -11.78 -4.41
CA TYR A 120 -19.08 -11.99 -4.21
C TYR A 120 -19.92 -10.97 -4.97
N ILE A 121 -21.06 -11.41 -5.51
CA ILE A 121 -22.12 -10.56 -6.08
C ILE A 121 -23.47 -11.06 -5.58
N ASN A 122 -24.36 -10.14 -5.18
CA ASN A 122 -25.67 -10.51 -4.67
C ASN A 122 -26.78 -9.50 -4.97
N PHE A 123 -27.99 -9.97 -4.74
CA PHE A 123 -29.22 -9.20 -4.81
C PHE A 123 -30.18 -9.66 -3.71
N GLY A 124 -30.74 -8.70 -2.99
CA GLY A 124 -31.82 -8.90 -2.04
C GLY A 124 -33.03 -8.10 -2.46
N SER A 125 -34.19 -8.74 -2.52
CA SER A 125 -35.45 -8.07 -2.83
C SER A 125 -36.17 -7.63 -1.55
N GLU A 126 -36.97 -6.56 -1.66
CA GLU A 126 -37.87 -6.14 -0.58
C GLU A 126 -38.90 -7.21 -0.18
N ARG A 127 -39.17 -8.18 -1.07
CA ARG A 127 -40.05 -9.32 -0.81
C ARG A 127 -39.40 -10.39 0.08
N GLY A 128 -38.07 -10.37 0.25
CA GLY A 128 -37.33 -11.32 1.06
C GLY A 128 -36.64 -12.44 0.29
N GLU A 129 -36.65 -12.38 -1.04
CA GLU A 129 -35.76 -13.25 -1.85
C GLU A 129 -34.35 -12.71 -1.84
N PHE A 130 -33.40 -13.64 -1.81
CA PHE A 130 -31.99 -13.36 -1.89
C PHE A 130 -31.37 -14.29 -2.94
N ILE A 131 -30.39 -13.76 -3.65
CA ILE A 131 -29.50 -14.56 -4.47
C ILE A 131 -28.10 -13.96 -4.45
N GLY A 132 -27.09 -14.81 -4.30
CA GLY A 132 -25.70 -14.42 -4.41
C GLY A 132 -24.85 -15.50 -5.07
N ILE A 133 -23.81 -15.07 -5.78
CA ILE A 133 -22.76 -15.95 -6.28
C ILE A 133 -21.48 -15.53 -5.59
N GLY A 134 -20.85 -16.49 -4.91
CA GLY A 134 -19.60 -16.28 -4.22
C GLY A 134 -18.48 -17.15 -4.78
N ARG A 135 -17.26 -16.78 -4.45
CA ARG A 135 -16.04 -17.52 -4.79
C ARG A 135 -15.39 -18.08 -3.52
N GLN A 136 -15.02 -19.35 -3.53
CA GLN A 136 -14.19 -19.96 -2.49
C GLN A 136 -12.71 -19.66 -2.72
N ASP A 137 -11.87 -19.89 -1.70
CA ASP A 137 -10.41 -19.71 -1.79
C ASP A 137 -9.75 -20.53 -2.90
N ASN A 138 -10.34 -21.69 -3.24
CA ASN A 138 -9.87 -22.53 -4.36
C ASN A 138 -10.33 -22.02 -5.74
N GLY A 139 -11.02 -20.88 -5.81
CA GLY A 139 -11.52 -20.26 -7.04
C GLY A 139 -12.90 -20.75 -7.51
N THR A 140 -13.44 -21.82 -6.92
CA THR A 140 -14.73 -22.40 -7.31
C THR A 140 -15.89 -21.50 -6.92
N LEU A 141 -16.88 -21.37 -7.81
CA LEU A 141 -18.09 -20.60 -7.56
C LEU A 141 -19.17 -21.43 -6.85
N TYR A 142 -19.92 -20.77 -5.99
CA TYR A 142 -21.09 -21.32 -5.32
C TYR A 142 -22.26 -20.35 -5.41
N LEU A 143 -23.46 -20.88 -5.24
CA LEU A 143 -24.70 -20.12 -5.24
C LEU A 143 -25.31 -20.12 -3.85
N GLU A 144 -25.83 -18.97 -3.44
CA GLU A 144 -26.63 -18.81 -2.26
C GLU A 144 -27.99 -18.24 -2.59
N VAL A 145 -29.03 -18.79 -1.97
CA VAL A 145 -30.41 -18.39 -2.27
C VAL A 145 -31.28 -18.41 -1.03
N ILE A 146 -32.15 -17.40 -0.90
CA ILE A 146 -33.32 -17.41 -0.02
C ILE A 146 -34.56 -17.30 -0.90
N THR A 147 -35.54 -18.15 -0.64
CA THR A 147 -36.81 -18.18 -1.39
C THR A 147 -37.94 -17.63 -0.53
N LEU A 148 -39.01 -17.14 -1.17
CA LEU A 148 -40.22 -16.67 -0.46
C LEU A 148 -40.87 -17.74 0.42
N ALA A 149 -40.68 -19.03 0.09
CA ALA A 149 -41.20 -20.13 0.89
C ALA A 149 -40.49 -20.25 2.25
N GLN A 150 -39.24 -19.82 2.34
CA GLN A 150 -38.41 -19.92 3.56
C GLN A 150 -37.53 -18.65 3.69
N PRO A 151 -38.13 -17.51 4.06
CA PRO A 151 -37.49 -16.18 3.96
C PRO A 151 -36.36 -15.91 4.97
N GLU A 152 -36.15 -16.78 5.95
CA GLU A 152 -35.07 -16.67 6.95
C GLU A 152 -34.02 -17.79 6.81
N ARG A 153 -34.03 -18.51 5.70
CA ARG A 153 -33.12 -19.63 5.49
C ARG A 153 -32.49 -19.52 4.13
N TYR A 154 -31.17 -19.37 4.12
CA TYR A 154 -30.41 -19.46 2.89
C TYR A 154 -29.91 -20.87 2.65
N TYR A 155 -29.72 -21.18 1.37
CA TYR A 155 -29.22 -22.45 0.88
C TYR A 155 -28.00 -22.20 0.03
N ARG A 156 -26.90 -22.84 0.38
CA ARG A 156 -25.66 -22.81 -0.40
C ARG A 156 -25.59 -24.05 -1.29
N TYR A 157 -25.35 -23.86 -2.58
CA TYR A 157 -25.23 -24.91 -3.58
C TYR A 157 -23.89 -24.81 -4.32
N SER A 158 -23.29 -25.95 -4.66
CA SER A 158 -22.26 -26.01 -5.69
C SER A 158 -22.89 -25.78 -7.06
N LEU A 159 -22.09 -25.24 -7.97
CA LEU A 159 -22.49 -24.99 -9.35
C LEU A 159 -21.74 -25.91 -10.29
N ASP A 160 -22.42 -26.34 -11.35
CA ASP A 160 -21.75 -27.03 -12.46
C ASP A 160 -21.09 -26.03 -13.44
N GLN A 161 -20.58 -26.55 -14.56
CA GLN A 161 -19.92 -25.73 -15.59
C GLN A 161 -20.88 -24.80 -16.36
N ALA A 162 -22.18 -25.06 -16.33
CA ALA A 162 -23.20 -24.20 -16.92
C ALA A 162 -23.68 -23.10 -15.95
N GLY A 163 -23.32 -23.21 -14.66
CA GLY A 163 -23.81 -22.33 -13.60
C GLY A 163 -25.14 -22.80 -13.03
N ASP A 164 -25.54 -24.05 -13.28
CA ASP A 164 -26.73 -24.66 -12.71
C ASP A 164 -26.43 -25.28 -11.34
N LYS A 165 -27.49 -25.41 -10.53
CA LYS A 165 -27.40 -26.00 -9.18
C LYS A 165 -27.01 -27.47 -9.28
N HIS A 166 -25.93 -27.86 -8.59
CA HIS A 166 -25.48 -29.24 -8.55
C HIS A 166 -25.81 -29.92 -7.22
N GLN A 167 -25.06 -29.63 -6.15
CA GLN A 167 -25.25 -30.24 -4.83
C GLN A 167 -25.48 -29.17 -3.77
N MET A 168 -26.35 -29.44 -2.80
CA MET A 168 -26.50 -28.57 -1.63
C MET A 168 -25.29 -28.77 -0.71
N ILE A 169 -24.63 -27.67 -0.39
CA ILE A 169 -23.44 -27.64 0.46
C ILE A 169 -23.85 -27.37 1.91
N ALA A 170 -24.69 -26.36 2.14
CA ALA A 170 -25.06 -25.90 3.47
C ALA A 170 -26.44 -25.26 3.50
N THR A 171 -27.01 -25.16 4.70
CA THR A 171 -28.24 -24.42 4.97
C THR A 171 -28.21 -23.84 6.36
N GLU A 172 -28.54 -22.56 6.49
CA GLU A 172 -28.40 -21.83 7.75
C GLU A 172 -29.52 -20.80 7.91
N LYS A 173 -29.77 -20.40 9.16
CA LYS A 173 -30.69 -19.29 9.43
C LYS A 173 -29.96 -17.98 9.14
N TYR A 174 -30.54 -17.13 8.31
CA TYR A 174 -29.91 -15.88 7.89
C TYR A 174 -30.97 -14.87 7.44
N ASN A 175 -30.76 -13.61 7.81
CA ASN A 175 -31.63 -12.49 7.43
C ASN A 175 -30.79 -11.36 6.85
N PHE A 176 -30.63 -11.35 5.53
CA PHE A 176 -29.83 -10.35 4.82
C PHE A 176 -30.28 -8.90 5.02
N ARG A 177 -31.51 -8.66 5.49
CA ARG A 177 -32.01 -7.30 5.70
C ARG A 177 -31.32 -6.59 6.86
N GLU A 178 -30.75 -7.37 7.77
CA GLU A 178 -29.97 -6.86 8.91
C GLU A 178 -28.53 -6.52 8.51
N ASP A 179 -28.07 -6.99 7.35
CA ASP A 179 -26.71 -6.72 6.89
C ASP A 179 -26.54 -5.26 6.43
N GLU A 180 -25.34 -4.74 6.65
CA GLU A 180 -25.00 -3.37 6.29
C GLU A 180 -25.11 -3.12 4.78
N TRP A 181 -24.75 -4.09 3.93
CA TRP A 181 -24.80 -3.92 2.47
C TRP A 181 -26.22 -3.61 1.99
N TYR A 182 -27.24 -4.23 2.61
CA TYR A 182 -28.63 -4.04 2.24
C TYR A 182 -29.19 -2.79 2.93
N SER A 183 -29.11 -2.75 4.26
CA SER A 183 -29.73 -1.70 5.06
C SER A 183 -29.18 -0.30 4.73
N LYS A 184 -27.86 -0.15 4.56
CA LYS A 184 -27.27 1.15 4.18
C LYS A 184 -27.63 1.57 2.77
N ALA A 185 -27.64 0.64 1.81
CA ALA A 185 -28.01 0.96 0.44
C ALA A 185 -29.47 1.44 0.34
N VAL A 186 -30.38 0.76 1.05
CA VAL A 186 -31.80 1.16 1.13
C VAL A 186 -31.95 2.53 1.78
N ILE A 187 -31.26 2.81 2.89
CA ILE A 187 -31.31 4.11 3.57
C ILE A 187 -30.72 5.23 2.70
N ALA A 188 -29.60 4.95 2.01
CA ALA A 188 -28.91 5.95 1.19
C ALA A 188 -29.66 6.30 -0.09
N GLY A 189 -30.44 5.35 -0.65
CA GLY A 189 -31.17 5.52 -1.92
C GLY A 189 -30.27 5.71 -3.14
N LYS A 190 -28.98 5.44 -3.01
CA LYS A 190 -27.95 5.58 -4.05
C LYS A 190 -26.83 4.56 -3.80
N PRO A 191 -25.98 4.27 -4.82
CA PRO A 191 -24.81 3.42 -4.63
C PRO A 191 -23.95 3.91 -3.48
N THR A 192 -23.61 3.02 -2.55
CA THR A 192 -22.83 3.34 -1.34
C THR A 192 -21.96 2.17 -0.95
N TRP A 193 -20.87 2.46 -0.25
CA TRP A 193 -20.05 1.47 0.43
C TRP A 193 -20.62 1.21 1.84
N SER A 194 -20.59 -0.05 2.27
CA SER A 194 -20.76 -0.41 3.69
C SER A 194 -19.48 -0.12 4.47
N ASN A 195 -19.52 -0.28 5.79
CA ASN A 195 -18.26 -0.45 6.53
C ASN A 195 -17.65 -1.81 6.15
N ILE A 196 -16.42 -2.04 6.57
CA ILE A 196 -15.86 -3.39 6.57
C ILE A 196 -16.57 -4.17 7.69
N TYR A 197 -17.20 -5.28 7.34
CA TYR A 197 -17.85 -6.19 8.28
C TYR A 197 -17.54 -7.64 7.88
N GLN A 198 -17.61 -8.55 8.85
CA GLN A 198 -17.62 -9.98 8.58
C GLN A 198 -19.05 -10.43 8.33
N TRP A 199 -19.26 -11.23 7.30
CA TRP A 199 -20.55 -11.85 7.08
C TRP A 199 -20.91 -12.76 8.26
N GLN A 200 -22.16 -12.72 8.70
CA GLN A 200 -22.63 -13.48 9.87
C GLN A 200 -22.50 -15.00 9.69
N ASP A 201 -22.39 -15.49 8.46
CA ASP A 201 -22.28 -16.90 8.06
C ASP A 201 -20.83 -17.43 7.98
N ILE A 202 -19.82 -16.60 8.27
CA ILE A 202 -18.41 -17.04 8.33
C ILE A 202 -17.84 -16.71 9.73
N PRO A 203 -18.02 -17.60 10.73
CA PRO A 203 -17.73 -17.26 12.13
C PRO A 203 -16.27 -17.39 12.56
N GLU A 204 -15.28 -17.55 11.66
CA GLU A 204 -13.87 -17.71 12.08
C GLU A 204 -12.89 -16.83 11.27
N ILE A 205 -12.59 -15.65 11.83
CA ILE A 205 -11.21 -15.15 12.01
C ILE A 205 -11.07 -14.74 13.47
#